data_AF-A0A9D2QZA1-F1
#
_entry.id   AF-A0A9D2QZA1-F1
#
_cell.length_a   1.000
_cell.length_b   1.000
_cell.length_c   1.000
_cell.angle_alpha   90.00
_cell.angle_beta   90.00
_cell.angle_gamma   90.00
#
_symmetry.space_group_name_H-M   'P 1'
#
loop_
_entity.id
_entity.type
_entity.pdbx_description
1 polymer ?
#
loop_
_entity_poly.entity_id
_entity_poly.type
_entity_poly.pdbx_seq_one_letter_code
_entity_poly.pdbx_strand_id
1 'polypeptide(L)'
;MFFINFLKKQPPGRLIAMGFAAVILVGALLLVLPVSVWPDAQVSFVDALFTSTSAVCVTGLIAIDVADHFTPFGQAVVAVLIQIGGLGVTSVGVGLILAAGKR
;
A
#
# COMPACT_ATOMS: atom_id res chain seq x y z
N MET A 1 -12.49 -19.76 -6.39
CA MET A 1 -13.84 -19.93 -5.80
C MET A 1 -13.90 -19.63 -4.29
N PHE A 2 -13.01 -20.19 -3.46
CA PHE A 2 -13.05 -20.05 -1.99
C PHE A 2 -12.88 -18.62 -1.46
N PHE A 3 -11.92 -17.87 -2.01
CA PHE A 3 -11.59 -16.50 -1.59
C PHE A 3 -12.76 -15.52 -1.76
N ILE A 4 -13.50 -15.64 -2.88
CA ILE A 4 -14.61 -14.76 -3.25
C ILE A 4 -15.85 -15.00 -2.36
N ASN A 5 -16.06 -16.23 -1.88
CA ASN A 5 -17.14 -16.56 -0.95
C ASN A 5 -16.85 -16.06 0.48
N PHE A 6 -15.58 -16.05 0.89
CA PHE A 6 -15.16 -15.46 2.17
C PHE A 6 -15.37 -13.94 2.19
N LEU A 7 -15.02 -13.25 1.10
CA LEU A 7 -15.27 -11.81 0.93
C LEU A 7 -16.77 -11.44 0.98
N LYS A 8 -17.68 -12.32 0.53
CA LYS A 8 -19.14 -12.02 0.52
C LYS A 8 -19.80 -12.05 1.90
N LYS A 9 -19.18 -12.71 2.89
CA LYS A 9 -19.72 -12.89 4.25
C LYS A 9 -19.19 -11.88 5.27
N GLN A 10 -18.25 -11.01 4.90
CA GLN A 10 -17.64 -10.06 5.83
C GLN A 10 -18.35 -8.70 5.77
N PRO A 11 -18.51 -8.00 6.90
CA PRO A 11 -19.07 -6.66 6.92
C PRO A 11 -18.20 -5.70 6.08
N PRO A 12 -18.81 -4.70 5.42
CA PRO A 12 -18.14 -3.84 4.44
C PRO A 12 -16.90 -3.15 5.01
N GLY A 13 -16.92 -2.75 6.29
CA GLY A 13 -15.74 -2.17 6.95
C GLY A 13 -14.54 -3.10 7.02
N ARG A 14 -14.74 -4.41 7.21
CA ARG A 14 -13.64 -5.39 7.25
C ARG A 14 -13.06 -5.64 5.87
N LEU A 15 -13.89 -5.57 4.83
CA LEU A 15 -13.45 -5.68 3.45
C LEU A 15 -12.52 -4.52 3.08
N ILE A 16 -12.89 -3.31 3.47
CA ILE A 16 -12.08 -2.10 3.27
C ILE A 16 -10.76 -2.21 4.05
N ALA A 17 -10.82 -2.60 5.33
CA ALA A 17 -9.62 -2.78 6.16
C ALA A 17 -8.66 -3.83 5.58
N MET A 18 -9.16 -4.95 5.07
CA MET A 18 -8.32 -5.95 4.39
C MET A 18 -7.72 -5.41 3.10
N GLY A 19 -8.46 -4.61 2.33
CA GLY A 19 -7.95 -3.93 1.13
C GLY A 19 -6.79 -2.98 1.47
N PHE A 20 -6.96 -2.13 2.48
CA PHE A 20 -5.90 -1.26 3.00
C PHE A 20 -4.68 -2.06 3.42
N ALA A 21 -4.88 -3.10 4.25
CA ALA A 21 -3.79 -3.94 4.72
C ALA A 21 -3.03 -4.61 3.56
N ALA A 22 -3.74 -5.08 2.54
CA ALA A 22 -3.11 -5.69 1.36
C ALA A 22 -2.27 -4.68 0.57
N VAL A 23 -2.80 -3.48 0.29
CA VAL A 23 -2.07 -2.43 -0.42
C VAL A 23 -0.83 -1.98 0.36
N ILE A 24 -0.97 -1.78 1.68
CA ILE A 24 0.15 -1.41 2.56
C ILE A 24 1.24 -2.49 2.56
N LEU A 25 0.87 -3.77 2.66
CA LEU A 25 1.85 -4.85 2.66
C LEU A 25 2.57 -4.95 1.31
N VAL A 26 1.85 -4.80 0.19
CA VAL A 26 2.45 -4.80 -1.14
C VAL A 26 3.39 -3.60 -1.30
N GLY A 27 2.99 -2.41 -0.85
CA GLY A 27 3.82 -1.21 -0.89
C GLY A 27 5.08 -1.34 -0.05
N ALA A 28 4.97 -1.87 1.16
CA ALA A 28 6.11 -2.15 2.04
C ALA A 28 7.09 -3.15 1.41
N LEU A 29 6.58 -4.24 0.83
CA LEU A 29 7.41 -5.21 0.12
C LEU A 29 8.14 -4.56 -1.05
N LEU A 30 7.45 -3.74 -1.85
CA LEU A 30 8.03 -2.99 -2.97
C LEU A 30 9.15 -2.05 -2.51
N LEU A 31 8.98 -1.38 -1.38
CA LEU A 31 9.97 -0.45 -0.83
C LEU A 31 11.21 -1.13 -0.27
N VAL A 32 11.10 -2.38 0.19
CA VAL A 32 12.24 -3.15 0.72
C VAL A 32 13.10 -3.77 -0.39
N LEU A 33 12.64 -3.79 -1.65
CA LEU A 33 13.47 -4.31 -2.73
C LEU A 33 14.78 -3.48 -2.89
N PRO A 34 15.89 -4.13 -3.26
CA PRO A 34 17.17 -3.45 -3.47
C PRO A 34 17.15 -2.44 -4.64
N VAL A 35 16.15 -2.50 -5.54
CA VAL A 35 15.95 -1.49 -6.59
C VAL A 35 15.36 -0.18 -6.03
N SER A 36 14.65 -0.28 -4.91
CA SER A 36 13.95 0.84 -4.28
C SER A 36 14.84 1.62 -3.31
N VAL A 37 15.87 0.97 -2.75
CA VAL A 37 16.73 1.55 -1.72
C VAL A 37 18.11 1.88 -2.31
N TRP A 38 18.67 3.03 -1.94
CA TRP A 38 20.03 3.38 -2.36
C TRP A 38 21.06 2.41 -1.74
N PRO A 39 22.17 2.08 -2.44
CA PRO A 39 23.17 1.14 -1.92
C PRO A 39 23.79 1.54 -0.58
N ASP A 40 23.87 2.84 -0.32
CA ASP A 40 24.44 3.42 0.91
C ASP A 40 23.38 3.63 2.01
N ALA A 41 22.09 3.41 1.71
CA ALA A 41 20.98 3.59 2.63
C ALA A 41 20.52 2.25 3.25
N GLN A 42 20.21 2.27 4.53
CA GLN A 42 19.61 1.12 5.22
C GLN A 42 18.16 1.42 5.53
N VAL A 43 17.27 0.54 5.10
CA VAL A 43 15.83 0.64 5.37
C VAL A 43 15.38 -0.63 6.05
N SER A 44 14.91 -0.51 7.30
CA SER A 44 14.29 -1.64 7.99
C SER A 44 12.93 -1.95 7.37
N PHE A 45 12.49 -3.21 7.47
CA PHE A 45 11.13 -3.59 7.05
C PHE A 45 10.06 -2.78 7.80
N VAL A 46 10.29 -2.45 9.06
CA VAL A 46 9.36 -1.65 9.87
C VAL A 46 9.25 -0.22 9.33
N ASP A 47 10.36 0.38 8.91
CA ASP A 47 10.38 1.74 8.35
C ASP A 47 9.68 1.78 6.98
N ALA A 48 9.91 0.75 6.16
CA ALA A 48 9.20 0.59 4.88
C ALA A 48 7.70 0.38 5.08
N LEU A 49 7.31 -0.41 6.08
CA LEU A 49 5.90 -0.63 6.44
C LEU A 49 5.24 0.66 6.94
N PHE A 50 5.94 1.42 7.79
CA PHE A 50 5.46 2.71 8.29
C PHE A 50 5.32 3.71 7.15
N THR A 51 6.33 3.84 6.30
CA THR A 51 6.33 4.73 5.13
C THR A 51 5.18 4.36 4.18
N SER A 52 5.00 3.07 3.88
CA SER A 52 3.88 2.62 3.05
C SER A 52 2.52 2.91 3.69
N THR A 53 2.38 2.73 5.00
CA THR A 53 1.13 3.02 5.72
C THR A 53 0.82 4.51 5.69
N SER A 54 1.81 5.34 5.95
CA SER A 54 1.69 6.80 5.93
C SER A 54 1.32 7.33 4.55
N ALA A 55 1.94 6.78 3.49
CA ALA A 55 1.64 7.10 2.11
C ALA A 55 0.19 6.74 1.74
N VAL A 56 -0.24 5.50 2.01
CA VAL A 56 -1.60 5.03 1.68
C VAL A 56 -2.68 5.75 2.50
N CYS A 57 -2.40 6.11 3.76
CA CYS A 57 -3.33 6.87 4.60
C CYS A 57 -3.23 8.38 4.37
N VAL A 58 -2.30 8.85 3.53
CA VAL A 58 -2.05 10.27 3.23
C VAL A 58 -1.85 11.10 4.50
N THR A 59 -1.17 10.55 5.51
CA THR A 59 -0.94 11.22 6.80
C THR A 59 0.30 12.13 6.77
N GLY A 60 1.25 11.88 5.86
CA GLY A 60 2.45 12.70 5.69
C GLY A 60 3.53 12.50 6.77
N LEU A 61 3.46 11.41 7.52
CA LEU A 61 4.50 11.04 8.50
C LEU A 61 5.64 10.27 7.81
N ILE A 62 6.87 10.58 8.14
CA ILE A 62 8.09 9.94 7.60
C ILE A 62 8.91 9.37 8.75
N ALA A 63 9.17 8.05 8.73
CA ALA A 63 10.08 7.39 9.68
C ALA A 63 11.55 7.55 9.27
N ILE A 64 11.78 7.61 7.96
CA ILE A 64 13.07 7.84 7.30
C ILE A 64 12.87 8.82 6.16
N ASP A 65 13.91 9.57 5.80
CA ASP A 65 13.81 10.54 4.70
C ASP A 65 13.69 9.82 3.36
N VAL A 66 12.56 10.01 2.68
CA VAL A 66 12.24 9.35 1.42
C VAL A 66 13.19 9.80 0.30
N ALA A 67 13.67 11.05 0.34
CA ALA A 67 14.55 11.60 -0.68
C ALA A 67 15.95 10.96 -0.62
N ASP A 68 16.46 10.74 0.59
CA ASP A 68 17.81 10.23 0.81
C ASP A 68 17.89 8.70 0.82
N HIS A 69 16.81 8.00 1.23
CA HIS A 69 16.85 6.55 1.41
C HIS A 69 16.32 5.77 0.21
N PHE A 70 15.38 6.33 -0.55
CA PHE A 70 14.78 5.67 -1.70
C PHE A 70 15.30 6.20 -3.03
N THR A 71 15.54 5.30 -3.97
CA THR A 71 15.85 5.59 -5.36
C THR A 71 14.65 6.25 -6.05
N PRO A 72 14.79 6.82 -7.26
CA PRO A 72 13.66 7.33 -8.02
C PRO A 72 12.55 6.29 -8.24
N PHE A 73 12.89 5.00 -8.28
CA PHE A 73 11.90 3.92 -8.33
C PHE A 73 11.11 3.83 -7.01
N GLY A 74 11.79 3.81 -5.86
CA GLY A 74 11.13 3.79 -4.56
C GLY A 74 10.27 5.03 -4.32
N GLN A 75 10.75 6.21 -4.73
CA GLN A 75 9.96 7.46 -4.69
C GLN A 75 8.70 7.38 -5.57
N ALA A 76 8.79 6.79 -6.77
CA ALA A 76 7.64 6.56 -7.62
C ALA A 76 6.63 5.59 -6.96
N VAL A 77 7.10 4.55 -6.27
CA VAL A 77 6.23 3.67 -5.48
C VAL A 77 5.50 4.45 -4.39
N VAL A 78 6.20 5.31 -3.63
CA VAL A 78 5.56 6.17 -2.61
C VAL A 78 4.52 7.09 -3.23
N ALA A 79 4.82 7.74 -4.36
CA ALA A 79 3.87 8.62 -5.05
C ALA A 79 2.60 7.87 -5.50
N VAL A 80 2.75 6.65 -6.02
CA VAL A 80 1.61 5.80 -6.40
C VAL A 80 0.79 5.40 -5.18
N LEU A 81 1.44 5.04 -4.06
CA LEU A 81 0.75 4.72 -2.80
C LEU A 81 -0.06 5.91 -2.27
N ILE A 82 0.50 7.12 -2.33
CA ILE A 82 -0.22 8.36 -1.99
C ILE A 82 -1.43 8.55 -2.89
N GLN A 83 -1.28 8.32 -4.20
CA GLN A 83 -2.38 8.51 -5.14
C GLN A 83 -3.50 7.48 -4.92
N ILE A 84 -3.13 6.23 -4.66
CA ILE A 84 -4.07 5.15 -4.28
C ILE A 84 -4.81 5.50 -2.98
N GLY A 85 -4.09 6.05 -2.01
CA GLY A 85 -4.65 6.54 -0.75
C GLY A 85 -5.64 7.69 -0.95
N GLY A 86 -5.24 8.72 -1.69
CA GLY A 86 -6.02 9.94 -1.93
C GLY A 86 -7.24 9.74 -2.82
N LEU A 87 -7.22 8.79 -3.76
CA LEU A 87 -8.40 8.36 -4.53
C LEU A 87 -9.37 7.51 -3.69
N GLY A 88 -8.98 7.18 -2.45
CA GLY A 88 -9.72 6.37 -1.51
C GLY A 88 -9.53 4.89 -1.81
N VAL A 89 -9.00 4.15 -0.84
CA VAL A 89 -8.94 2.68 -0.90
C VAL A 89 -10.35 2.07 -0.93
N THR A 90 -11.39 2.83 -0.58
CA THR A 90 -12.78 2.47 -0.85
C THR A 90 -13.06 2.36 -2.34
N SER A 91 -12.56 3.28 -3.18
CA SER A 91 -12.68 3.22 -4.64
C SER A 91 -11.92 2.03 -5.22
N VAL A 92 -10.72 1.74 -4.72
CA VAL A 92 -9.93 0.56 -5.15
C VAL A 92 -10.59 -0.73 -4.67
N GLY A 93 -11.08 -0.78 -3.43
CA GLY A 93 -11.81 -1.91 -2.87
C GLY A 93 -13.09 -2.19 -3.64
N VAL A 94 -13.88 -1.16 -3.95
CA VAL A 94 -15.08 -1.27 -4.79
C VAL A 94 -14.73 -1.63 -6.22
N GLY A 95 -13.68 -1.04 -6.79
CA GLY A 95 -13.17 -1.37 -8.12
C GLY A 95 -12.73 -2.83 -8.25
N LEU A 96 -12.06 -3.38 -7.23
CA LEU A 96 -11.72 -4.81 -7.15
C LEU A 96 -12.97 -5.69 -7.02
N ILE A 97 -13.99 -5.27 -6.26
CA ILE A 97 -15.27 -6.00 -6.16
C ILE A 97 -15.99 -6.02 -7.51
N LEU A 98 -16.02 -4.87 -8.21
CA LEU A 98 -16.64 -4.71 -9.52
C LEU A 98 -15.88 -5.49 -10.61
N ALA A 99 -14.55 -5.40 -10.63
CA ALA A 99 -13.69 -6.15 -11.55
C ALA A 99 -13.73 -7.67 -11.30
N ALA A 100 -13.93 -8.09 -10.04
CA ALA A 100 -14.19 -9.48 -9.68
C ALA A 100 -15.61 -9.96 -10.09
N GLY A 101 -16.40 -9.14 -10.79
CA GLY A 101 -17.63 -9.55 -11.47
C GLY A 101 -18.83 -9.79 -10.55
N LYS A 102 -18.82 -9.28 -9.31
CA LYS A 102 -20.02 -9.29 -8.48
C LYS A 102 -20.91 -8.09 -8.82
N ARG A 103 -21.95 -8.35 -9.61
CA ARG A 103 -23.22 -7.62 -9.50
C ARG A 103 -23.82 -7.85 -8.12
#